data_AF-A0A5C3KJC2-F1
#
_entry.id   AF-A0A5C3KJC2-F1
#
_cell.length_a   1.000
_cell.length_b   1.000
_cell.length_c   1.000
_cell.angle_alpha   90.00
_cell.angle_beta   90.00
_cell.angle_gamma   90.00
#
_symmetry.space_group_name_H-M   'P 1'
#
loop_
_entity.id
_entity.type
_entity.pdbx_description
1 polymer ?
#
loop_
_entity_poly.entity_id
_entity_poly.type
_entity_poly.pdbx_seq_one_letter_code
_entity_poly.pdbx_strand_id
1 'polypeptide(L)'
;MGSNPGRIGALGDTLENIEEREMHITASRTCQKLWMVKSASEFKQVWLDCVKCHYWAFKKRKILHRDLSENNILFWRNQKSSGKGSEIKGVLNDWDMGALLSDEPKPSEKHLAGTIPFMAYELLSSNNLPSAHFLRHDLESFLYILMWAIDNYNLKAKTGRETRRAQAIGMLANRYPCCASQLEVFFIFIHPRTPWR
;
A
#
# COMPACT_ATOMS: atom_id res chain seq x y z
N MET A 1 -14.84 58.52 40.82
CA MET A 1 -14.00 58.54 39.60
C MET A 1 -12.73 57.77 39.94
N GLY A 2 -12.30 56.71 39.28
CA GLY A 2 -12.71 56.17 37.99
C GLY A 2 -12.83 54.65 38.03
N SER A 3 -13.81 54.17 37.28
CA SER A 3 -14.00 52.76 36.95
C SER A 3 -12.82 52.28 36.11
N ASN A 4 -12.21 51.17 36.52
CA ASN A 4 -11.15 50.49 35.76
C ASN A 4 -11.84 49.62 34.70
N PRO A 5 -11.73 49.90 33.38
CA PRO A 5 -12.29 49.02 32.37
C PRO A 5 -11.45 47.75 32.32
N GLY A 6 -12.11 46.62 32.62
CA GLY A 6 -11.53 45.29 32.52
C GLY A 6 -10.87 45.08 31.17
N ARG A 7 -9.59 44.72 31.26
CA ARG A 7 -8.71 44.28 30.19
C ARG A 7 -9.44 43.26 29.30
N ILE A 8 -9.74 43.66 28.07
CA ILE A 8 -10.12 42.75 26.98
C ILE A 8 -8.86 41.96 26.64
N GLY A 9 -8.67 40.83 27.31
CA GLY A 9 -7.64 39.84 27.01
C GLY A 9 -8.33 38.50 26.73
N ALA A 10 -7.80 37.76 25.77
CA ALA A 10 -8.22 36.42 25.34
C ALA A 10 -9.35 36.35 24.29
N LEU A 11 -9.13 36.96 23.13
CA LEU A 11 -9.66 36.44 21.84
C LEU A 11 -8.59 36.37 20.74
N GLY A 12 -7.33 36.71 21.04
CA GLY A 12 -6.21 36.66 20.09
C GLY A 12 -5.53 35.29 20.00
N ASP A 13 -5.50 34.54 21.11
CA ASP A 13 -4.61 33.37 21.24
C ASP A 13 -5.22 32.04 20.73
N THR A 14 -6.41 32.07 20.12
CA THR A 14 -7.10 30.85 19.65
C THR A 14 -7.09 30.65 18.14
N LEU A 15 -6.52 31.59 17.37
CA LEU A 15 -6.47 31.50 15.91
C LEU A 15 -5.09 31.11 15.34
N GLU A 16 -4.03 31.05 16.16
CA GLU A 16 -2.66 30.78 15.69
C GLU A 16 -2.37 29.31 15.33
N ASN A 17 -3.36 28.42 15.40
CA ASN A 17 -3.19 27.00 15.07
C ASN A 17 -4.14 26.50 13.98
N ILE A 18 -4.63 27.39 13.11
CA ILE A 18 -5.29 26.96 11.88
C ILE A 18 -4.18 26.46 10.94
N GLU A 19 -3.96 25.14 10.95
CA GLU A 19 -3.18 24.50 9.89
C GLU A 19 -3.82 24.85 8.54
N GLU A 20 -3.11 25.63 7.74
CA GLU A 20 -3.52 25.97 6.38
C GLU A 20 -3.51 24.66 5.55
N ARG A 21 -4.70 24.14 5.25
CA ARG A 21 -4.86 22.91 4.46
C ARG A 21 -5.02 23.26 3.00
N GLU A 22 -3.97 23.03 2.22
CA GLU A 22 -4.03 23.16 0.77
C GLU A 22 -4.71 21.95 0.13
N MET A 23 -5.87 22.17 -0.49
CA MET A 23 -6.55 21.16 -1.29
C MET A 23 -5.91 21.07 -2.68
N HIS A 24 -5.27 19.94 -2.97
CA HIS A 24 -4.71 19.66 -4.29
C HIS A 24 -5.67 18.78 -5.11
N ILE A 25 -6.03 19.24 -6.30
CA ILE A 25 -6.85 18.47 -7.25
C ILE A 25 -5.96 17.98 -8.39
N THR A 26 -5.85 16.65 -8.54
CA THR A 26 -5.09 16.02 -9.62
C THR A 26 -6.04 15.36 -10.63
N ALA A 27 -6.03 15.82 -11.87
CA ALA A 27 -6.72 15.16 -12.98
C ALA A 27 -5.76 14.20 -13.71
N SER A 28 -6.12 12.92 -13.80
CA SER A 28 -5.28 11.89 -14.42
C SER A 28 -6.11 10.95 -15.29
N ARG A 29 -5.43 10.14 -16.11
CA ARG A 29 -6.06 9.08 -16.92
C ARG A 29 -6.75 8.08 -16.00
N THR A 30 -7.90 7.58 -16.43
CA THR A 30 -8.65 6.57 -15.68
C THR A 30 -7.82 5.30 -15.54
N CYS A 31 -7.34 5.06 -14.32
CA CYS A 31 -6.62 3.85 -13.96
C CYS A 31 -7.60 2.81 -13.39
N GLN A 32 -7.28 1.55 -13.61
CA GLN A 32 -8.05 0.38 -13.21
C GLN A 32 -7.24 -0.47 -12.24
N LYS A 33 -7.93 -1.12 -11.32
CA LYS A 33 -7.36 -2.00 -10.31
C LYS A 33 -6.79 -3.28 -10.91
N LEU A 34 -5.74 -3.84 -10.31
CA LEU A 34 -5.02 -5.00 -10.82
C LEU A 34 -5.91 -6.22 -11.15
N TRP A 35 -6.94 -6.51 -10.35
CA TRP A 35 -7.84 -7.66 -10.58
C TRP A 35 -8.70 -7.54 -11.85
N MET A 36 -8.74 -6.37 -12.51
CA MET A 36 -9.49 -6.15 -13.75
C MET A 36 -8.69 -6.49 -15.03
N VAL A 37 -7.44 -6.95 -14.90
CA VAL A 37 -6.65 -7.43 -16.06
C VAL A 37 -7.30 -8.67 -16.68
N LYS A 38 -7.13 -8.83 -18.00
CA LYS A 38 -7.86 -9.84 -18.79
C LYS A 38 -7.09 -11.15 -18.97
N SER A 39 -5.82 -11.18 -18.59
CA SER A 39 -4.97 -12.37 -18.75
C SER A 39 -3.79 -12.35 -17.79
N ALA A 40 -3.19 -13.52 -17.58
CA ALA A 40 -1.95 -13.65 -16.82
C ALA A 40 -0.78 -12.86 -17.46
N SER A 41 -0.78 -12.70 -18.79
CA SER A 41 0.21 -11.89 -19.49
C SER A 41 0.09 -10.41 -19.14
N GLU A 42 -1.14 -9.89 -19.12
CA GLU A 42 -1.41 -8.52 -18.69
C GLU A 42 -1.09 -8.31 -17.21
N PHE A 43 -1.48 -9.26 -16.35
CA PHE A 43 -1.10 -9.24 -14.93
C PHE A 43 0.41 -9.13 -14.75
N LYS A 44 1.16 -10.02 -15.42
CA LYS A 44 2.63 -10.04 -15.37
C LYS A 44 3.24 -8.72 -15.84
N GLN A 45 2.71 -8.12 -16.90
CA GLN A 45 3.19 -6.82 -17.40
C GLN A 45 2.98 -5.73 -16.36
N VAL A 46 1.76 -5.58 -15.84
CA VAL A 46 1.41 -4.56 -14.83
C VAL A 46 2.23 -4.74 -13.56
N TRP A 47 2.37 -5.98 -13.09
CA TRP A 47 3.19 -6.32 -11.93
C TRP A 47 4.64 -5.88 -12.10
N LEU A 48 5.26 -6.26 -13.22
CA LEU A 48 6.65 -5.91 -13.50
C LEU A 48 6.86 -4.40 -13.66
N ASP A 49 5.90 -3.69 -14.25
CA ASP A 49 5.96 -2.23 -14.37
C ASP A 49 5.97 -1.56 -13.00
N CYS A 50 5.14 -2.03 -12.05
CA CYS A 50 5.06 -1.47 -10.70
C CYS A 50 6.32 -1.77 -9.87
N VAL A 51 6.82 -3.00 -9.92
CA VAL A 51 8.08 -3.37 -9.24
C VAL A 51 9.26 -2.59 -9.82
N LYS A 52 9.31 -2.37 -11.13
CA LYS A 52 10.33 -1.52 -11.76
C LYS A 52 10.19 -0.06 -11.36
N CYS A 53 8.96 0.47 -11.31
CA CYS A 53 8.69 1.84 -10.86
C CYS A 53 9.25 2.06 -9.44
N HIS A 54 8.95 1.14 -8.52
CA HIS A 54 9.48 1.13 -7.17
C HIS A 54 11.01 1.05 -7.13
N TYR A 55 11.61 0.12 -7.86
CA TYR A 55 13.06 -0.01 -7.97
C TYR A 55 13.73 1.28 -8.44
N TRP A 56 13.16 1.95 -9.45
CA TRP A 56 13.71 3.21 -9.97
C TRP A 56 13.56 4.37 -8.98
N ALA A 57 12.43 4.47 -8.28
CA ALA A 57 12.22 5.45 -7.22
C ALA A 57 13.28 5.30 -6.12
N PHE A 58 13.50 4.08 -5.65
CA PHE A 58 14.53 3.78 -4.67
C PHE A 58 15.94 4.04 -5.22
N LYS A 59 16.27 3.56 -6.42
CA LYS A 59 17.62 3.69 -6.99
C LYS A 59 18.01 5.15 -7.23
N LYS A 60 17.08 5.97 -7.72
CA LYS A 60 17.36 7.36 -8.13
C LYS A 60 17.26 8.35 -6.97
N ARG A 61 16.33 8.11 -6.04
CA ARG A 61 15.97 9.09 -5.01
C ARG A 61 15.94 8.51 -3.61
N LYS A 62 16.26 7.23 -3.42
CA LYS A 62 16.17 6.52 -2.12
C LYS A 62 14.78 6.61 -1.49
N ILE A 63 13.74 6.66 -2.32
CA ILE A 63 12.35 6.69 -1.87
C ILE A 63 11.87 5.26 -1.58
N LEU A 64 11.31 5.07 -0.38
CA LEU A 64 10.52 3.90 0.00
C LEU A 64 9.03 4.23 -0.14
N HIS A 65 8.20 3.25 -0.47
CA HIS A 65 6.75 3.42 -0.62
C HIS A 65 6.02 3.35 0.72
N ARG A 66 6.36 2.37 1.57
CA ARG A 66 5.89 2.21 2.96
C ARG A 66 4.42 1.85 3.18
N ASP A 67 3.55 2.10 2.21
CA ASP A 67 2.14 1.69 2.27
C ASP A 67 1.69 0.96 0.99
N LEU A 68 2.33 -0.18 0.71
CA LEU A 68 1.97 -1.00 -0.46
C LEU A 68 0.75 -1.87 -0.15
N SER A 69 -0.26 -1.80 -1.00
CA SER A 69 -1.42 -2.68 -1.03
C SER A 69 -1.81 -3.04 -2.48
N GLU A 70 -2.70 -4.02 -2.62
CA GLU A 70 -3.32 -4.37 -3.90
C GLU A 70 -4.08 -3.20 -4.54
N ASN A 71 -4.54 -2.25 -3.71
CA ASN A 71 -5.25 -1.06 -4.17
C ASN A 71 -4.34 -0.01 -4.80
N ASN A 72 -3.03 -0.06 -4.52
CA ASN A 72 -2.03 0.85 -5.06
C ASN A 72 -1.46 0.36 -6.41
N ILE A 73 -1.66 -0.93 -6.72
CA ILE A 73 -1.26 -1.51 -8.01
C ILE A 73 -2.39 -1.30 -9.02
N LEU A 74 -2.17 -0.35 -9.91
CA LEU A 74 -3.12 0.02 -10.94
C LEU A 74 -2.56 -0.26 -12.33
N PHE A 75 -3.42 -0.19 -13.33
CA PHE A 75 -3.02 -0.12 -14.73
C PHE A 75 -3.87 0.89 -15.48
N TRP A 76 -3.33 1.43 -16.56
CA TRP A 76 -4.14 2.10 -17.56
C TRP A 76 -4.02 1.36 -18.89
N ARG A 77 -5.06 1.47 -19.71
CA ARG A 77 -5.15 0.78 -21.00
C ARG A 77 -5.45 1.79 -22.09
N ASN A 78 -4.69 1.74 -23.17
CA ASN A 78 -4.99 2.49 -24.38
C ASN A 78 -5.31 1.56 -25.55
N GLN A 79 -6.15 2.02 -26.46
CA GLN A 79 -6.21 1.42 -27.79
C GLN A 79 -4.94 1.80 -28.55
N LYS A 80 -4.31 0.83 -29.21
CA LYS A 80 -3.17 1.15 -30.09
C LYS A 80 -3.69 1.90 -31.31
N SER A 81 -2.93 2.90 -31.75
CA SER A 81 -3.26 3.71 -32.94
C SER A 81 -3.43 2.88 -34.22
N SER A 82 -2.87 1.67 -34.26
CA SER A 82 -3.00 0.72 -35.37
C SER A 82 -4.33 -0.05 -35.40
N GLY A 83 -5.24 0.18 -34.43
CA GLY A 83 -6.54 -0.50 -34.33
C GLY A 83 -6.49 -1.99 -33.97
N LYS A 84 -5.29 -2.60 -33.89
CA LYS A 84 -5.09 -4.00 -33.46
C LYS A 84 -4.38 -4.07 -32.12
N GLY A 85 -5.16 -4.38 -31.10
CA GLY A 85 -4.70 -4.63 -29.73
C GLY A 85 -4.71 -3.40 -28.83
N SER A 86 -4.54 -3.64 -27.53
CA SER A 86 -4.45 -2.58 -26.53
C SER A 86 -3.06 -2.53 -25.91
N GLU A 87 -2.55 -1.34 -25.65
CA GLU A 87 -1.39 -1.14 -24.78
C GLU A 87 -1.88 -1.11 -23.32
N ILE A 88 -1.16 -1.80 -22.44
CA ILE A 88 -1.38 -1.79 -20.99
C ILE A 88 -0.08 -1.40 -20.32
N LYS A 89 -0.17 -0.56 -19.28
CA LYS A 89 0.98 -0.14 -18.45
C LYS A 89 0.58 -0.15 -16.99
N GLY A 90 1.46 -0.69 -16.14
CA GLY A 90 1.28 -0.61 -14.70
C GLY A 90 1.56 0.78 -14.14
N VAL A 91 0.84 1.13 -13.08
CA VAL A 91 0.97 2.38 -12.34
C VAL A 91 0.97 2.04 -10.86
N LEU A 92 2.03 2.47 -10.17
CA LEU A 92 2.11 2.37 -8.72
C LEU A 92 1.68 3.71 -8.12
N ASN A 93 0.54 3.72 -7.43
CA ASN A 93 -0.08 4.91 -6.86
C ASN A 93 0.21 5.05 -5.35
N ASP A 94 -0.14 6.20 -4.77
CA ASP A 94 -0.23 6.42 -3.32
C ASP A 94 1.13 6.48 -2.62
N TRP A 95 1.92 7.47 -3.03
CA TRP A 95 3.25 7.74 -2.48
C TRP A 95 3.21 8.68 -1.26
N ASP A 96 2.03 8.97 -0.71
CA ASP A 96 1.83 9.97 0.35
C ASP A 96 2.49 9.54 1.68
N MET A 97 2.63 8.23 1.86
CA MET A 97 3.37 7.62 2.97
C MET A 97 4.85 7.39 2.67
N GLY A 98 5.25 7.65 1.42
CA GLY A 98 6.61 7.48 0.95
C GLY A 98 7.59 8.38 1.69
N ALA A 99 8.79 7.89 1.92
CA ALA A 99 9.84 8.65 2.59
C ALA A 99 11.18 8.49 1.88
N LEU A 100 11.94 9.58 1.85
CA LEU A 100 13.36 9.54 1.52
C LEU A 100 14.09 8.81 2.65
N LEU A 101 14.87 7.79 2.30
CA LEU A 101 15.84 7.21 3.21
C LEU A 101 16.89 8.29 3.50
N SER A 102 16.84 8.89 4.69
CA SER A 102 17.94 9.73 5.19
C SER A 102 19.11 8.84 5.62
N ASP A 103 20.33 9.40 5.59
CA ASP A 103 21.55 8.68 6.00
C ASP A 103 21.50 8.22 7.47
N GLU A 104 20.67 8.88 8.29
CA GLU A 104 20.27 8.37 9.59
C GLU A 104 18.87 7.76 9.49
N PRO A 105 18.69 6.45 9.71
CA PRO A 105 17.38 5.81 9.72
C PRO A 105 16.59 6.34 10.93
N LYS A 106 15.83 7.42 10.71
CA LYS A 106 14.98 7.96 11.76
C LYS A 106 13.77 7.06 11.93
N PRO A 107 13.43 6.69 13.16
CA PRO A 107 12.15 6.08 13.43
C PRO A 107 11.02 6.95 12.89
N SER A 108 10.18 6.39 12.03
CA SER A 108 9.13 7.18 11.39
C SER A 108 7.96 7.42 12.34
N GLU A 109 7.72 8.64 12.79
CA GLU A 109 6.62 9.01 13.72
C GLU A 109 5.24 8.43 13.32
N LYS A 110 5.02 8.15 12.03
CA LYS A 110 3.85 7.44 11.47
C LYS A 110 3.94 5.90 11.63
N HIS A 111 4.23 5.42 12.83
CA HIS A 111 4.63 4.03 13.15
C HIS A 111 3.61 2.92 12.81
N LEU A 112 2.34 3.27 12.53
CA LEU A 112 1.27 2.31 12.22
C LEU A 112 0.61 2.55 10.86
N ALA A 113 1.16 3.46 10.06
CA ALA A 113 0.58 3.81 8.78
C ALA A 113 1.09 2.83 7.71
N GLY A 114 0.26 1.86 7.42
CA GLY A 114 0.46 0.88 6.37
C GLY A 114 -0.71 -0.10 6.33
N THR A 115 -0.96 -0.70 5.17
CA THR A 115 -2.03 -1.69 5.04
C THR A 115 -1.63 -2.99 5.73
N ILE A 116 -2.10 -3.20 6.98
CA ILE A 116 -1.69 -4.28 7.91
C ILE A 116 -1.49 -5.65 7.24
N PRO A 117 -2.42 -6.16 6.39
CA PRO A 117 -2.21 -7.44 5.70
C PRO A 117 -0.97 -7.53 4.81
N PHE A 118 -0.48 -6.42 4.28
CA PHE A 118 0.67 -6.38 3.39
C PHE A 118 1.91 -5.80 4.07
N MET A 119 1.84 -5.51 5.37
CA MET A 119 2.97 -4.98 6.13
C MET A 119 4.02 -6.07 6.40
N ALA A 120 5.29 -5.69 6.36
CA ALA A 120 6.42 -6.58 6.65
C ALA A 120 6.46 -7.06 8.11
N TYR A 121 7.05 -8.22 8.35
CA TYR A 121 7.04 -8.91 9.66
C TYR A 121 7.64 -8.07 10.76
N GLU A 122 8.81 -7.52 10.44
CA GLU A 122 9.66 -6.80 11.37
C GLU A 122 8.99 -5.50 11.82
N LEU A 123 8.14 -4.94 10.97
CA LEU A 123 7.32 -3.77 11.29
C LEU A 123 6.14 -4.13 12.19
N LEU A 124 5.57 -5.33 12.05
CA LEU A 124 4.50 -5.83 12.90
C LEU A 124 5.02 -6.35 14.27
N SER A 125 6.21 -6.93 14.28
CA SER A 125 6.80 -7.62 15.45
C SER A 125 7.54 -6.69 16.39
N SER A 126 7.66 -5.40 16.05
CA SER A 126 8.44 -4.45 16.84
C SER A 126 7.77 -4.05 18.17
N ASN A 127 6.65 -4.65 18.58
CA ASN A 127 5.93 -4.29 19.81
C ASN A 127 5.61 -2.78 19.91
N ASN A 128 5.23 -2.16 18.79
CA ASN A 128 5.03 -0.72 18.65
C ASN A 128 6.30 0.12 18.89
N LEU A 129 7.48 -0.51 18.92
CA LEU A 129 8.73 0.22 18.94
C LEU A 129 9.03 0.78 17.55
N PRO A 130 9.70 1.93 17.53
CA PRO A 130 10.12 2.55 16.29
C PRO A 130 11.09 1.68 15.46
N SER A 131 10.58 1.03 14.42
CA SER A 131 11.41 0.28 13.45
C SER A 131 11.71 1.13 12.22
N ALA A 132 12.96 1.06 11.75
CA ALA A 132 13.35 1.66 10.50
C ALA A 132 12.71 0.91 9.32
N HIS A 133 12.17 1.64 8.34
CA HIS A 133 11.66 1.04 7.13
C HIS A 133 12.80 0.86 6.13
N PHE A 134 12.90 -0.33 5.54
CA PHE A 134 13.94 -0.67 4.56
C PHE A 134 13.32 -1.12 3.25
N LEU A 135 14.13 -1.13 2.18
CA LEU A 135 13.70 -1.63 0.87
C LEU A 135 13.13 -3.06 0.96
N ARG A 136 13.72 -3.91 1.82
CA ARG A 136 13.25 -5.28 2.03
C ARG A 136 11.78 -5.35 2.47
N HIS A 137 11.31 -4.37 3.25
CA HIS A 137 9.93 -4.35 3.74
C HIS A 137 8.94 -4.08 2.60
N ASP A 138 9.23 -3.13 1.71
CA ASP A 138 8.39 -2.90 0.52
C ASP A 138 8.37 -4.14 -0.40
N LEU A 139 9.51 -4.84 -0.55
CA LEU A 139 9.58 -6.07 -1.34
C LEU A 139 8.78 -7.22 -0.72
N GLU A 140 8.75 -7.30 0.60
CA GLU A 140 7.92 -8.24 1.34
C GLU A 140 6.42 -7.95 1.13
N SER A 141 6.02 -6.68 1.14
CA SER A 141 4.67 -6.27 0.77
C SER A 141 4.29 -6.69 -0.65
N PHE A 142 5.18 -6.52 -1.63
CA PHE A 142 4.95 -7.04 -2.98
C PHE A 142 4.74 -8.56 -2.98
N LEU A 143 5.50 -9.32 -2.19
CA LEU A 143 5.29 -10.77 -2.10
C LEU A 143 3.90 -11.11 -1.53
N TYR A 144 3.45 -10.40 -0.49
CA TYR A 144 2.13 -10.60 0.11
C TYR A 144 0.99 -10.25 -0.83
N ILE A 145 1.10 -9.15 -1.58
CA ILE A 145 0.12 -8.79 -2.60
C ILE A 145 0.09 -9.82 -3.73
N LEU A 146 1.24 -10.40 -4.12
CA LEU A 146 1.29 -11.44 -5.15
C LEU A 146 0.54 -12.70 -4.68
N MET A 147 0.76 -13.13 -3.44
CA MET A 147 0.06 -14.29 -2.88
C MET A 147 -1.45 -14.04 -2.77
N TRP A 148 -1.85 -12.84 -2.32
CA TRP A 148 -3.25 -12.41 -2.30
C TRP A 148 -3.89 -12.51 -3.70
N ALA A 149 -3.22 -11.98 -4.72
CA ALA A 149 -3.70 -12.00 -6.10
C ALA A 149 -3.85 -13.43 -6.65
N ILE A 150 -2.90 -14.33 -6.36
CA ILE A 150 -2.96 -15.73 -6.79
C ILE A 150 -4.19 -16.44 -6.20
N ASP A 151 -4.50 -16.17 -4.93
CA ASP A 151 -5.59 -16.83 -4.23
C ASP A 151 -6.97 -16.22 -4.54
N ASN A 152 -7.04 -14.90 -4.79
CA ASN A 152 -8.32 -14.19 -4.85
C ASN A 152 -8.75 -13.73 -6.25
N TYR A 153 -7.82 -13.63 -7.22
CA TYR A 153 -8.15 -13.06 -8.53
C TYR A 153 -8.65 -14.14 -9.48
N ASN A 154 -9.90 -14.03 -9.92
CA ASN A 154 -10.39 -14.78 -11.06
C ASN A 154 -10.28 -13.93 -12.34
N LEU A 155 -9.15 -14.04 -13.02
CA LEU A 155 -8.87 -13.26 -14.24
C LEU A 155 -9.80 -13.62 -15.42
N LYS A 156 -10.42 -14.81 -15.41
CA LYS A 156 -11.39 -15.23 -16.45
C LYS A 156 -12.78 -14.65 -16.17
N ALA A 157 -13.21 -14.65 -14.91
CA ALA A 157 -14.50 -14.11 -14.48
C ALA A 157 -14.47 -12.59 -14.26
N LYS A 158 -13.27 -11.96 -14.21
CA LYS A 158 -13.06 -10.54 -13.88
C LYS A 158 -13.65 -10.15 -12.52
N THR A 159 -13.63 -11.08 -11.57
CA THR A 159 -14.11 -10.88 -10.21
C THR A 159 -12.95 -10.96 -9.22
N GLY A 160 -12.96 -10.10 -8.21
CA GLY A 160 -11.93 -10.05 -7.16
C GLY A 160 -12.13 -11.07 -6.04
N ARG A 161 -13.02 -12.07 -6.19
CA ARG A 161 -13.28 -13.10 -5.19
C ARG A 161 -13.63 -14.43 -5.83
N GLU A 162 -12.67 -15.34 -5.90
CA GLU A 162 -12.95 -16.78 -5.87
C GLU A 162 -12.30 -17.36 -4.62
N THR A 163 -13.04 -17.41 -3.51
CA THR A 163 -12.58 -18.06 -2.26
C THR A 163 -12.33 -19.55 -2.50
N ARG A 164 -11.09 -19.94 -2.79
CA ARG A 164 -10.63 -21.34 -2.62
C ARG A 164 -9.86 -21.47 -1.31
N ARG A 165 -10.64 -21.39 -0.23
CA ARG A 165 -10.29 -21.35 1.21
C ARG A 165 -9.27 -22.39 1.75
N ALA A 166 -8.69 -23.30 0.96
CA ALA A 166 -7.95 -24.44 1.52
C ALA A 166 -6.66 -24.86 0.77
N GLN A 167 -6.41 -24.44 -0.48
CA GLN A 167 -5.29 -24.98 -1.26
C GLN A 167 -4.00 -24.15 -1.17
N ALA A 168 -4.09 -22.82 -1.05
CA ALA A 168 -2.90 -21.95 -0.89
C ALA A 168 -2.24 -22.12 0.49
N ILE A 169 -3.04 -22.36 1.53
CA ILE A 169 -2.61 -22.51 2.93
C ILE A 169 -1.61 -23.66 3.09
N GLY A 170 -1.91 -24.84 2.52
CA GLY A 170 -1.05 -26.02 2.62
C GLY A 170 0.22 -25.95 1.76
N MET A 171 0.21 -25.19 0.66
CA MET A 171 1.38 -25.04 -0.20
C MET A 171 2.39 -24.03 0.34
N LEU A 172 1.94 -22.96 0.99
CA LEU A 172 2.79 -21.89 1.49
C LEU A 172 3.39 -22.21 2.87
N ALA A 173 2.61 -22.78 3.79
CA ALA A 173 3.09 -23.18 5.11
C ALA A 173 4.19 -24.26 5.03
N ASN A 174 4.12 -25.16 4.04
CA ASN A 174 5.14 -26.19 3.82
C ASN A 174 6.41 -25.68 3.10
N ARG A 175 6.33 -24.54 2.38
CA ARG A 175 7.44 -24.02 1.57
C ARG A 175 8.25 -22.92 2.26
N TYR A 176 7.65 -22.19 3.20
CA TYR A 176 8.30 -21.08 3.93
C TYR A 176 8.08 -21.20 5.46
N PRO A 177 8.69 -22.21 6.12
CA PRO A 177 8.49 -22.46 7.54
C PRO A 177 8.96 -21.30 8.46
N CYS A 178 9.90 -20.47 8.00
CA CYS A 178 10.34 -19.28 8.72
C CYS A 178 9.33 -18.12 8.75
N CYS A 179 8.28 -18.16 7.91
CA CYS A 179 7.25 -17.13 7.81
C CYS A 179 5.86 -17.66 8.24
N ALA A 180 5.79 -18.85 8.84
CA ALA A 180 4.53 -19.54 9.14
C ALA A 180 3.62 -18.76 10.12
N SER A 181 4.19 -18.20 11.18
CA SER A 181 3.49 -17.33 12.15
C SER A 181 2.94 -16.05 11.50
N GLN A 182 3.55 -15.60 10.41
CA GLN A 182 3.18 -14.39 9.73
C GLN A 182 2.14 -14.62 8.63
N LEU A 183 2.19 -15.79 7.98
CA LEU A 183 1.09 -16.30 7.18
C LEU A 183 -0.16 -16.48 8.04
N GLU A 184 -0.05 -16.92 9.29
CA GLU A 184 -1.20 -16.94 10.21
C GLU A 184 -1.80 -15.55 10.44
N VAL A 185 -1.00 -14.51 10.69
CA VAL A 185 -1.49 -13.11 10.82
C VAL A 185 -2.12 -12.63 9.52
N PHE A 186 -1.45 -12.86 8.37
CA PHE A 186 -1.99 -12.58 7.04
C PHE A 186 -3.37 -13.23 6.89
N PHE A 187 -3.51 -14.50 7.21
CA PHE A 187 -4.78 -15.24 7.09
C PHE A 187 -5.82 -14.85 8.16
N ILE A 188 -5.44 -14.46 9.38
CA ILE A 188 -6.38 -14.01 10.43
C ILE A 188 -7.09 -12.72 10.00
N PHE A 189 -6.34 -11.75 9.48
CA PHE A 189 -6.88 -10.44 9.09
C PHE A 189 -7.66 -10.49 7.77
N ILE A 190 -7.22 -11.34 6.84
CA ILE A 190 -7.77 -11.40 5.49
C ILE A 190 -8.86 -12.46 5.34
N HIS A 191 -8.78 -13.55 6.09
CA HIS A 191 -9.73 -14.67 6.08
C HIS A 191 -10.12 -15.01 7.53
N PRO A 192 -10.91 -14.14 8.21
CA PRO A 192 -11.33 -14.40 9.58
C PRO A 192 -12.03 -15.78 9.63
N ARG A 193 -11.43 -16.72 10.38
CA ARG A 193 -11.93 -18.09 10.53
C ARG A 193 -13.23 -18.16 11.34
N THR A 194 -13.72 -17.05 11.87
CA THR A 194 -14.92 -17.00 12.72
C THR A 194 -15.68 -15.68 12.50
N PRO A 195 -17.03 -15.71 12.44
CA PRO A 195 -17.81 -14.50 12.56
C PRO A 195 -17.63 -13.93 13.97
N TRP A 196 -17.26 -12.65 14.06
CA TRP A 196 -17.20 -11.89 15.32
C TRP A 196 -18.52 -12.08 16.08
N ARG A 197 -18.45 -12.66 17.28
CA ARG A 197 -19.49 -12.55 18.32
C ARG A 197 -18.96 -11.61 19.39
#